data_AF-A0A521VAV7-F1
#
_entry.id   AF-A0A521VAV7-F1
#
_cell.length_a   1.000
_cell.length_b   1.000
_cell.length_c   1.000
_cell.angle_alpha   90.00
_cell.angle_beta   90.00
_cell.angle_gamma   90.00
#
_symmetry.space_group_name_H-M   'P 1'
#
loop_
_entity.id
_entity.type
_entity.pdbx_description
1 polymer ?
#
loop_
_entity_poly.entity_id
_entity_poly.type
_entity_poly.pdbx_seq_one_letter_code
_entity_poly.pdbx_strand_id
1 'polypeptide(L)'
;MTLQGLGDENGAFSLAEEVLREEEKYSLFRQKFESLSEGCQKLLRLAWNGRPLQEVAAEMNISYGYARKKKCECIARLTDAIQNAPEFHDFNRSD
;
A
#
# COMPACT_ATOMS: atom_id res chain seq x y z
N MET A 1 -21.36 23.08 -19.79
CA MET A 1 -20.41 22.14 -19.15
C MET A 1 -19.53 21.62 -20.27
N THR A 2 -18.49 22.37 -20.62
CA THR A 2 -17.62 22.07 -21.75
C THR A 2 -16.65 20.98 -21.30
N LEU A 3 -16.76 19.81 -21.92
CA LEU A 3 -15.69 18.81 -21.94
C LEU A 3 -14.53 19.42 -22.74
N GLN A 4 -13.54 19.98 -22.04
CA GLN A 4 -12.24 20.31 -22.62
C GLN A 4 -11.23 19.29 -22.10
N GLY A 5 -10.55 18.61 -23.02
CA GLY A 5 -9.38 17.78 -22.72
C GLY A 5 -9.33 16.42 -23.43
N LEU A 6 -9.62 16.36 -24.74
CA LEU A 6 -9.32 15.20 -25.59
C LEU A 6 -8.55 15.65 -26.84
N GLY A 7 -7.44 16.37 -26.64
CA GLY A 7 -6.79 17.05 -27.76
C GLY A 7 -5.32 17.42 -27.64
N ASP A 8 -4.55 16.85 -26.71
CA ASP A 8 -3.09 17.03 -26.72
C ASP A 8 -2.41 15.67 -26.69
N GLU A 9 -1.62 15.34 -27.73
CA GLU A 9 -0.78 14.12 -27.79
C GLU A 9 0.18 14.03 -26.58
N ASN A 10 0.51 15.18 -25.99
CA ASN A 10 1.28 15.33 -24.75
C ASN A 10 0.54 14.84 -23.50
N GLY A 11 -0.79 14.92 -23.46
CA GLY A 11 -1.59 14.52 -22.30
C GLY A 11 -1.71 13.01 -22.15
N ALA A 12 -1.86 12.28 -23.27
CA ALA A 12 -1.91 10.83 -23.27
C ALA A 12 -0.57 10.20 -22.84
N PHE A 13 0.54 10.79 -23.31
CA PHE A 13 1.88 10.36 -22.92
C PHE A 13 2.15 10.60 -21.43
N SER A 14 1.82 11.79 -20.91
CA SER A 14 1.98 12.11 -19.49
C SER A 14 1.16 11.19 -18.58
N LEU A 15 -0.07 10.86 -18.97
CA LEU A 15 -0.90 9.90 -18.25
C LEU A 15 -0.29 8.49 -18.26
N ALA A 16 0.23 8.05 -19.41
CA ALA A 16 0.88 6.75 -19.52
C ALA A 16 2.10 6.64 -18.58
N GLU A 17 2.93 7.68 -18.52
CA GLU A 17 4.06 7.73 -17.57
C GLU A 17 3.61 7.70 -16.11
N GLU A 18 2.53 8.40 -15.76
CA GLU A 18 1.99 8.38 -14.40
C GLU A 18 1.49 6.98 -14.02
N VAL A 19 0.79 6.30 -14.92
CA VAL A 19 0.34 4.92 -14.72
C VAL A 19 1.51 3.97 -14.49
N LEU A 20 2.58 4.09 -15.30
CA LEU A 20 3.78 3.26 -15.14
C LEU A 20 4.45 3.48 -13.78
N ARG A 21 4.59 4.75 -13.34
CA ARG A 21 5.13 5.07 -12.00
C ARG A 21 4.28 4.50 -10.87
N GLU A 22 2.96 4.56 -10.98
CA GLU A 22 2.06 3.97 -9.96
C GLU A 22 2.12 2.45 -9.96
N GLU A 23 2.28 1.81 -11.12
CA GLU A 23 2.47 0.36 -11.22
C GLU A 23 3.77 -0.10 -10.55
N GLU A 24 4.86 0.64 -10.74
CA GLU A 24 6.15 0.38 -10.08
C GLU A 24 6.04 0.50 -8.56
N LYS A 25 5.40 1.56 -8.04
CA LYS A 25 5.13 1.73 -6.60
C LYS A 25 4.28 0.58 -6.06
N TYR A 26 3.23 0.20 -6.79
CA TYR A 26 2.35 -0.89 -6.38
C TYR A 26 3.06 -2.25 -6.41
N SER A 27 3.95 -2.48 -7.37
CA SER A 27 4.80 -3.67 -7.45
C SER A 27 5.71 -3.78 -6.22
N LEU A 28 6.41 -2.69 -5.88
CA LEU A 28 7.24 -2.63 -4.67
C LEU A 28 6.42 -2.90 -3.40
N PHE A 29 5.27 -2.23 -3.27
CA PHE A 29 4.36 -2.43 -2.14
C PHE A 29 3.94 -3.90 -2.02
N ARG A 30 3.49 -4.53 -3.12
CA ARG A 30 3.09 -5.95 -3.13
C ARG A 30 4.24 -6.85 -2.70
N GLN A 31 5.41 -6.67 -3.29
CA GLN A 31 6.59 -7.48 -2.97
C GLN A 31 6.94 -7.39 -1.48
N LYS A 32 6.97 -6.19 -0.90
CA LYS A 32 7.29 -6.03 0.54
C LYS A 32 6.15 -6.52 1.43
N PHE A 33 4.90 -6.35 1.01
CA PHE A 33 3.75 -6.88 1.73
C PHE A 33 3.75 -8.41 1.81
N GLU A 34 4.09 -9.08 0.71
CA GLU A 34 4.20 -10.54 0.63
C GLU A 34 5.35 -11.10 1.48
N SER A 35 6.37 -10.27 1.77
CA SER A 35 7.47 -10.66 2.68
C SER A 35 7.07 -10.68 4.17
N LEU A 36 5.94 -10.07 4.54
CA LEU A 36 5.43 -10.12 5.91
C LEU A 36 4.93 -11.54 6.26
N SER A 37 4.90 -11.87 7.55
CA SER A 37 4.30 -13.14 7.99
C SER A 37 2.82 -13.22 7.63
N GLU A 38 2.31 -14.43 7.40
CA GLU A 38 0.90 -14.67 7.05
C GLU A 38 -0.08 -13.99 8.01
N GLY A 39 0.23 -14.01 9.32
CA GLY A 39 -0.56 -13.33 10.34
C GLY A 39 -0.61 -11.81 10.15
N CYS A 40 0.52 -11.17 9.81
CA CYS A 40 0.55 -9.75 9.49
C CYS A 40 -0.20 -9.45 8.20
N GLN A 41 0.00 -10.24 7.15
CA GLN A 41 -0.71 -10.04 5.89
C GLN A 41 -2.23 -10.17 6.07
N LYS A 42 -2.69 -11.19 6.81
CA LYS A 42 -4.11 -11.40 7.12
C LYS A 42 -4.67 -10.23 7.94
N LEU A 43 -3.97 -9.81 8.99
CA LEU A 43 -4.40 -8.69 9.84
C LEU A 43 -4.55 -7.39 9.04
N LEU A 44 -3.57 -7.07 8.20
CA LEU A 44 -3.59 -5.84 7.41
C LEU A 44 -4.67 -5.87 6.32
N ARG A 45 -4.84 -6.99 5.61
CA ARG A 45 -5.94 -7.16 4.63
C ARG A 45 -7.30 -6.94 5.28
N LEU A 46 -7.55 -7.57 6.43
CA LEU A 46 -8.82 -7.43 7.14
C LEU A 46 -9.02 -6.00 7.67
N ALA A 47 -7.98 -5.37 8.21
CA ALA A 47 -8.05 -4.04 8.80
C ALA A 47 -8.15 -2.89 7.77
N TRP A 48 -7.69 -3.09 6.54
CA TRP A 48 -7.81 -2.10 5.46
C TRP A 48 -9.09 -2.23 4.64
N ASN A 49 -9.79 -3.37 4.71
CA ASN A 49 -11.11 -3.56 4.09
C ASN A 49 -12.24 -2.76 4.78
N GLY A 50 -11.93 -1.76 5.60
CA GLY A 50 -12.91 -0.91 6.30
C GLY A 50 -13.62 -1.57 7.48
N ARG A 51 -13.23 -2.80 7.86
CA ARG A 51 -13.86 -3.51 8.97
C ARG A 51 -13.40 -2.98 10.33
N PRO A 52 -14.30 -2.90 11.33
CA PRO A 52 -13.93 -2.58 12.70
C PRO A 52 -12.86 -3.55 13.22
N LEU A 53 -11.82 -3.02 13.85
CA LEU A 53 -10.71 -3.84 14.33
C LEU A 53 -11.15 -4.86 15.39
N GLN A 54 -12.25 -4.61 16.10
CA GLN A 54 -12.90 -5.57 16.99
C GLN A 54 -13.37 -6.84 16.24
N GLU A 55 -13.99 -6.68 15.07
CA GLU A 55 -14.41 -7.83 14.24
C GLU A 55 -13.21 -8.60 13.69
N VAL A 56 -12.17 -7.87 13.28
CA VAL A 56 -10.92 -8.47 12.82
C VAL A 56 -10.27 -9.29 13.93
N ALA A 57 -10.25 -8.77 15.16
CA ALA A 57 -9.72 -9.48 16.32
C ALA A 57 -10.50 -10.77 16.61
N ALA A 58 -11.84 -10.71 16.55
CA ALA A 58 -12.70 -11.88 16.72
C ALA A 58 -12.45 -12.95 15.64
N GLU A 59 -12.36 -12.56 14.37
CA GLU A 59 -12.08 -13.49 13.26
C GLU A 59 -10.69 -14.13 13.35
N MET A 60 -9.71 -13.39 13.87
CA MET A 60 -8.36 -13.88 14.08
C MET A 60 -8.19 -14.64 15.40
N ASN A 61 -9.25 -14.76 16.21
CA ASN A 61 -9.24 -15.38 17.54
C ASN A 61 -8.15 -14.80 18.46
N ILE A 62 -8.02 -13.47 18.46
CA ILE A 62 -7.07 -12.71 19.29
C ILE A 62 -7.80 -11.61 20.05
N SER A 63 -7.19 -11.09 21.12
CA SER A 63 -7.77 -9.94 21.82
C SER A 63 -7.68 -8.67 20.98
N TYR A 64 -8.64 -7.75 21.16
CA TYR A 64 -8.61 -6.43 20.52
C TYR A 64 -7.29 -5.67 20.81
N GLY A 65 -6.83 -5.72 22.06
CA GLY A 65 -5.56 -5.09 22.46
C GLY A 65 -4.36 -5.66 21.71
N TYR A 66 -4.32 -6.98 21.55
CA TYR A 66 -3.28 -7.64 20.76
C TYR A 66 -3.39 -7.26 19.27
N ALA A 67 -4.59 -7.30 18.68
CA ALA A 67 -4.83 -6.92 17.29
C ALA A 67 -4.38 -5.47 16.99
N ARG A 68 -4.69 -4.52 17.89
CA ARG A 68 -4.26 -3.12 17.77
C ARG A 68 -2.75 -2.97 17.80
N LYS A 69 -2.09 -3.57 18.79
CA LYS A 69 -0.62 -3.55 18.88
C LYS A 69 0.01 -4.20 17.64
N LYS A 70 -0.49 -5.38 17.27
CA LYS A 70 0.03 -6.15 16.14
C LYS A 70 -0.13 -5.42 14.81
N LYS A 71 -1.25 -4.72 14.62
CA LYS A 71 -1.49 -3.89 13.41
C LYS A 71 -0.41 -2.83 13.28
N CYS A 72 -0.13 -2.08 14.36
CA CYS A 72 0.92 -1.07 14.36
C CYS A 72 2.31 -1.68 14.06
N GLU A 73 2.65 -2.83 14.69
CA GLU A 73 3.92 -3.53 14.43
C GLU A 73 4.05 -3.99 12.97
N CYS A 74 2.98 -4.56 12.38
CA CYS A 74 2.99 -5.00 10.99
C CYS A 74 3.12 -3.83 10.01
N ILE A 75 2.46 -2.69 10.29
CA ILE A 75 2.61 -1.48 9.49
C ILE A 75 4.04 -0.94 9.58
N ALA A 76 4.62 -0.83 10.78
CA ALA A 76 6.00 -0.37 10.96
C ALA A 76 6.98 -1.23 10.15
N ARG A 77 6.87 -2.56 10.27
CA ARG A 77 7.71 -3.49 9.49
C ARG A 77 7.54 -3.33 7.98
N LEU A 78 6.31 -3.12 7.51
CA LEU A 78 6.05 -2.90 6.09
C LEU A 78 6.69 -1.58 5.62
N THR A 79 6.52 -0.51 6.39
CA THR A 79 7.12 0.79 6.11
C THR A 79 8.64 0.68 6.06
N ASP A 80 9.26 0.04 7.06
CA ASP A 80 10.70 -0.16 7.09
C ASP A 80 11.18 -0.98 5.89
N ALA A 81 10.45 -2.04 5.51
CA ALA A 81 10.80 -2.87 4.36
C ALA A 81 10.70 -2.12 3.02
N ILE A 82 9.75 -1.19 2.90
CA ILE A 82 9.61 -0.33 1.72
C ILE A 82 10.71 0.74 1.70
N GLN A 83 10.94 1.44 2.82
CA GLN A 83 11.92 2.54 2.87
C GLN A 83 13.36 2.07 2.66
N ASN A 84 13.70 0.86 3.10
CA ASN A 84 15.02 0.29 2.88
C ASN A 84 15.17 -0.41 1.52
N ALA A 85 14.13 -0.42 0.68
CA ALA A 85 14.21 -0.99 -0.65
C ALA A 85 14.98 -0.03 -1.58
N PRO A 86 15.94 -0.52 -2.38
CA PRO A 86 16.67 0.33 -3.31
C PRO A 86 15.73 1.06 -4.29
N GLU A 87 14.65 0.41 -4.72
CA GLU A 87 13.65 0.95 -5.64
C GLU A 87 12.89 2.15 -5.04
N PHE A 88 12.79 2.26 -3.71
CA PHE A 88 12.08 3.36 -3.05
C PHE A 88 12.77 4.71 -3.23
N HIS A 89 14.11 4.72 -3.34
CA HIS A 89 14.89 5.94 -3.50
C HIS A 89 14.68 6.60 -4.86
N ASP A 90 14.24 5.83 -5.87
CA ASP A 90 13.98 6.33 -7.22
C ASP A 90 12.63 7.07 -7.28
N PHE A 91 11.64 6.69 -6.46
CA PHE A 91 10.34 7.36 -6.41
C PHE A 91 10.33 8.67 -5.61
N ASN A 92 11.30 8.88 -4.72
CA ASN A 92 11.30 9.99 -3.77
C ASN A 92 12.24 11.14 -4.17
N ARG A 93 12.91 11.06 -5.32
CA ARG A 93 13.53 12.23 -5.97
C ARG A 93 12.45 12.99 -6.72
N SER A 94 11.86 13.98 -6.06
CA SER A 94 11.29 15.12 -6.78
C SER A 94 12.45 16.04 -7.15
N ASP A 95 12.59 16.36 -8.44
CA ASP A 95 13.28 17.57 -8.91
C ASP A 95 12.62 18.83 -8.32
#